data_AF-A0AAE3DVX1-F1
#
_entry.id   AF-A0AAE3DVX1-F1
#
_cell.length_a   1.000
_cell.length_b   1.000
_cell.length_c   1.000
_cell.angle_alpha   90.00
_cell.angle_beta   90.00
_cell.angle_gamma   90.00
#
_symmetry.space_group_name_H-M   'P 1'
#
loop_
_entity.id
_entity.type
_entity.pdbx_description
1 polymer ?
#
loop_
_entity_poly.entity_id
_entity_poly.type
_entity_poly.pdbx_seq_one_letter_code
_entity_poly.pdbx_strand_id
1 'polypeptide(L)'
;MLSELYGVTGWEFDFRGHKLAGDWQAALGVTVRVHHLTWTSMAGEAKRDYPASIGYQSPWYKEYPLIENYFSRLNTVLSRGKAVVKIGVIHPIESYWLYWGNKEQTQGLRDEMDERFKKLTEWLLFGLIDFDFISESLWKSQTPDDALLSDEAFSVGKMKYETILVPNCLTLRSSTLERLKVFQKKGGRVVFLGELPRFIDAIPSDEAEVFSESCEKIHFAKENVLNVLQKERLLDVHDQSGMRTANLIYQLREEKDREWLFFAHCNAMPNPDLPKREDLVIEINGIYEPVRYDAMTGECCESVYFHKEGKTVIRQTVYDHDSLLYSLKPAAEEKEDEKTEAAEKEYEELELESYLDAELAEPNVLVLDLAEVKVEEEPWQKEEEILRLDNKLRERFGYPKREEAFPQPWVMAEKDKESHLIQLRFKIFSDIEAEKTALALEEVKNTRLFLNGEEISTKADGYYVDRSIAKVPLPRLHRGEKYPDHTGKI
;
A
#
# COMPACT_ATOMS: atom_id res chain seq x y z
N MET A 1 2.02 1.63 -15.02
CA MET A 1 3.08 1.55 -13.99
C MET A 1 2.82 0.34 -13.12
N LEU A 2 3.85 -0.43 -12.77
CA LEU A 2 3.74 -1.62 -11.92
C LEU A 2 4.23 -1.28 -10.51
N SER A 3 3.54 -1.76 -9.48
CA SER A 3 3.97 -1.62 -8.09
C SER A 3 3.72 -2.90 -7.30
N GLU A 4 4.71 -3.27 -6.49
CA GLU A 4 4.55 -4.26 -5.44
C GLU A 4 3.82 -3.62 -4.25
N LEU A 5 2.88 -4.34 -3.65
CA LEU A 5 2.05 -3.84 -2.56
C LEU A 5 1.72 -4.92 -1.53
N TYR A 6 1.23 -4.48 -0.37
CA TYR A 6 0.93 -5.29 0.82
C TYR A 6 2.14 -5.91 1.52
N GLY A 7 3.36 -5.54 1.10
CA GLY A 7 4.57 -5.87 1.84
C GLY A 7 4.50 -5.42 3.30
N VAL A 8 5.05 -6.23 4.20
CA VAL A 8 5.15 -5.94 5.64
C VAL A 8 3.78 -5.79 6.36
N THR A 9 2.68 -6.22 5.74
CA THR A 9 1.36 -6.31 6.41
C THR A 9 1.23 -7.56 7.28
N GLY A 10 0.43 -7.49 8.35
CA GLY A 10 0.14 -8.63 9.20
C GLY A 10 -1.06 -9.47 8.71
N TRP A 11 -1.38 -10.53 9.44
CA TRP A 11 -2.56 -11.37 9.15
C TRP A 11 -3.88 -10.66 9.43
N GLU A 12 -3.88 -9.59 10.22
CA GLU A 12 -5.03 -8.73 10.48
C GLU A 12 -5.39 -7.77 9.33
N PHE A 13 -4.58 -7.73 8.26
CA PHE A 13 -4.77 -6.78 7.17
C PHE A 13 -5.92 -7.18 6.24
N ASP A 14 -7.10 -6.63 6.53
CA ASP A 14 -8.35 -6.95 5.83
C ASP A 14 -8.52 -6.20 4.49
N PHE A 15 -9.66 -6.42 3.81
CA PHE A 15 -9.92 -5.80 2.51
C PHE A 15 -10.12 -4.28 2.54
N ARG A 16 -10.41 -3.68 3.70
CA ARG A 16 -10.48 -2.22 3.83
C ARG A 16 -9.07 -1.64 3.74
N GLY A 17 -8.11 -2.28 4.41
CA GLY A 17 -6.69 -1.98 4.26
C GLY A 17 -6.21 -2.19 2.82
N HIS A 18 -6.60 -3.31 2.18
CA HIS A 18 -6.26 -3.58 0.80
C HIS A 18 -6.77 -2.49 -0.15
N LYS A 19 -8.02 -2.04 0.05
CA LYS A 19 -8.66 -0.99 -0.74
C LYS A 19 -7.95 0.34 -0.57
N LEU A 20 -7.74 0.81 0.66
CA LEU A 20 -7.09 2.09 0.93
C LEU A 20 -5.69 2.17 0.30
N ALA A 21 -4.85 1.15 0.53
CA ALA A 21 -3.50 1.12 -0.03
C ALA A 21 -3.49 1.03 -1.57
N GLY A 22 -4.40 0.23 -2.15
CA GLY A 22 -4.50 0.09 -3.60
C GLY A 22 -5.08 1.34 -4.29
N ASP A 23 -6.06 2.00 -3.68
CA ASP A 23 -6.65 3.24 -4.19
C ASP A 23 -5.65 4.38 -4.15
N TRP A 24 -4.86 4.48 -3.07
CA TRP A 24 -3.77 5.44 -2.98
C TRP A 24 -2.77 5.26 -4.12
N GLN A 25 -2.36 4.02 -4.38
CA GLN A 25 -1.46 3.72 -5.51
C GLN A 25 -2.10 4.00 -6.87
N ALA A 26 -3.39 3.69 -7.04
CA ALA A 26 -4.13 3.92 -8.28
C ALA A 26 -4.25 5.42 -8.61
N ALA A 27 -4.56 6.25 -7.62
CA ALA A 27 -4.58 7.71 -7.76
C ALA A 27 -3.20 8.28 -8.13
N LEU A 28 -2.11 7.65 -7.67
CA LEU A 28 -0.74 8.01 -8.06
C LEU A 28 -0.27 7.33 -9.37
N GLY A 29 -1.16 6.67 -10.10
CA GLY A 29 -0.93 6.15 -11.45
C GLY A 29 -0.43 4.71 -11.56
N VAL A 30 -0.42 3.95 -10.46
CA VAL A 30 -0.21 2.50 -10.52
C VAL A 30 -1.41 1.84 -11.19
N THR A 31 -1.15 0.98 -12.18
CA THR A 31 -2.18 0.32 -13.00
C THR A 31 -1.97 -1.18 -13.09
N VAL A 32 -0.81 -1.68 -12.64
CA VAL A 32 -0.50 -3.09 -12.51
C VAL A 32 -0.06 -3.33 -11.07
N ARG A 33 -0.92 -4.03 -10.32
CA ARG A 33 -0.72 -4.35 -8.91
C ARG A 33 -0.06 -5.72 -8.79
N VAL A 34 1.03 -5.81 -8.02
CA VAL A 34 1.73 -7.07 -7.71
C VAL A 34 1.65 -7.31 -6.22
N HIS A 35 0.74 -8.19 -5.82
CA HIS A 35 0.59 -8.55 -4.42
C HIS A 35 1.83 -9.28 -3.91
N HIS A 36 2.40 -8.80 -2.81
CA HIS A 36 3.43 -9.49 -2.05
C HIS A 36 2.73 -10.21 -0.87
N LEU A 37 2.69 -11.54 -0.79
CA LEU A 37 3.14 -12.57 -1.74
C LEU A 37 2.23 -13.81 -1.66
N THR A 38 2.31 -14.70 -2.65
CA THR A 38 1.76 -16.07 -2.52
C THR A 38 2.84 -17.00 -1.99
N TRP A 39 2.55 -17.71 -0.90
CA TRP A 39 3.53 -18.59 -0.27
C TRP A 39 3.56 -19.92 -1.01
N THR A 40 4.76 -20.38 -1.36
CA THR A 40 4.94 -21.72 -1.94
C THR A 40 4.61 -22.81 -0.92
N SER A 41 4.95 -22.59 0.35
CA SER A 41 4.75 -23.53 1.45
C SER A 41 4.88 -22.82 2.80
N MET A 42 4.22 -23.34 3.82
CA MET A 42 4.44 -22.96 5.23
C MET A 42 5.47 -23.89 5.91
N ALA A 43 6.27 -24.63 5.15
CA ALA A 43 7.23 -25.58 5.71
C ALA A 43 8.31 -24.89 6.57
N GLY A 44 8.57 -25.42 7.75
CA GLY A 44 9.67 -24.99 8.62
C GLY A 44 9.60 -23.51 8.98
N GLU A 45 10.65 -22.74 8.70
CA GLU A 45 10.71 -21.32 9.06
C GLU A 45 9.84 -20.45 8.14
N ALA A 46 9.41 -20.93 6.97
CA ALA A 46 8.58 -20.16 6.03
C ALA A 46 7.22 -19.76 6.60
N LYS A 47 6.65 -20.53 7.56
CA LYS A 47 5.39 -20.14 8.23
C LYS A 47 5.48 -18.86 9.07
N ARG A 48 6.71 -18.37 9.31
CA ARG A 48 7.00 -17.15 10.08
C ARG A 48 7.30 -15.96 9.19
N ASP A 49 7.28 -16.17 7.87
CA ASP A 49 7.48 -15.09 6.92
C ASP A 49 6.32 -14.09 6.99
N TYR A 50 6.55 -12.88 6.48
CA TYR A 50 5.57 -11.81 6.42
C TYR A 50 5.69 -11.08 5.09
N PRO A 51 4.59 -10.57 4.51
CA PRO A 51 3.20 -10.52 4.99
C PRO A 51 2.42 -11.84 4.86
N ALA A 52 1.18 -11.82 5.37
CA ALA A 52 0.21 -12.90 5.20
C ALA A 52 0.05 -13.33 3.73
N SER A 53 -0.09 -14.63 3.49
CA SER A 53 -0.18 -15.13 2.13
C SER A 53 -1.50 -14.74 1.46
N ILE A 54 -1.45 -14.32 0.19
CA ILE A 54 -2.66 -14.13 -0.64
C ILE A 54 -3.18 -15.44 -1.23
N GLY A 55 -2.48 -16.56 -1.00
CA GLY A 55 -2.81 -17.89 -1.51
C GLY A 55 -3.82 -18.62 -0.66
N TYR A 56 -4.00 -19.93 -0.94
CA TYR A 56 -4.95 -20.79 -0.24
C TYR A 56 -4.69 -20.93 1.28
N GLN A 57 -3.53 -20.48 1.74
CA GLN A 57 -3.18 -20.44 3.17
C GLN A 57 -3.91 -19.32 3.92
N SER A 58 -4.42 -18.29 3.24
CA SER A 58 -5.27 -17.27 3.88
C SER A 58 -6.71 -17.76 4.03
N PRO A 59 -7.36 -17.59 5.20
CA PRO A 59 -8.75 -17.99 5.40
C PRO A 59 -9.74 -17.34 4.43
N TRP A 60 -9.46 -16.12 3.97
CA TRP A 60 -10.34 -15.34 3.09
C TRP A 60 -9.86 -15.28 1.64
N TYR A 61 -8.96 -16.19 1.22
CA TYR A 61 -8.40 -16.13 -0.14
C TYR A 61 -9.48 -16.24 -1.25
N LYS A 62 -10.60 -16.90 -0.95
CA LYS A 62 -11.73 -17.04 -1.88
C LYS A 62 -12.54 -15.76 -2.04
N GLU A 63 -12.41 -14.84 -1.10
CA GLU A 63 -13.14 -13.58 -1.06
C GLU A 63 -12.40 -12.44 -1.77
N TYR A 64 -11.16 -12.66 -2.22
CA TYR A 64 -10.40 -11.68 -3.03
C TYR A 64 -11.16 -11.13 -4.26
N PRO A 65 -12.08 -11.85 -4.93
CA PRO A 65 -12.89 -11.24 -5.98
C PRO A 65 -13.65 -9.98 -5.55
N LEU A 66 -13.97 -9.82 -4.26
CA LEU A 66 -14.59 -8.60 -3.73
C LEU A 66 -13.74 -7.36 -4.03
N ILE A 67 -12.42 -7.46 -3.86
CA ILE A 67 -11.50 -6.33 -4.01
C ILE A 67 -10.78 -6.33 -5.36
N GLU A 68 -10.44 -7.50 -5.90
CA GLU A 68 -9.69 -7.59 -7.16
C GLU A 68 -10.57 -7.34 -8.39
N ASN A 69 -11.88 -7.61 -8.34
CA ASN A 69 -12.79 -7.18 -9.40
C ASN A 69 -12.89 -5.65 -9.44
N TYR A 70 -12.94 -5.01 -8.28
CA TYR A 70 -12.94 -3.54 -8.16
C TYR A 70 -11.71 -2.93 -8.84
N PHE A 71 -10.51 -3.39 -8.48
CA PHE A 71 -9.28 -2.89 -9.09
C PHE A 71 -9.13 -3.27 -10.57
N SER A 72 -9.67 -4.42 -10.99
CA SER A 72 -9.69 -4.80 -12.41
C SER A 72 -10.51 -3.83 -13.25
N ARG A 73 -11.69 -3.41 -12.75
CA ARG A 73 -12.52 -2.39 -13.41
C ARG A 73 -11.84 -1.02 -13.41
N LEU A 74 -11.30 -0.60 -12.27
CA LEU A 74 -10.61 0.68 -12.14
C LEU A 74 -9.40 0.78 -13.08
N ASN A 75 -8.52 -0.23 -13.08
CA ASN A 75 -7.31 -0.24 -13.92
C ASN A 75 -7.62 -0.33 -15.41
N THR A 76 -8.78 -0.88 -15.78
CA THR A 76 -9.26 -0.86 -17.17
C THR A 76 -9.44 0.57 -17.66
N VAL A 77 -9.88 1.49 -16.79
CA VAL A 77 -10.04 2.92 -17.10
C VAL A 77 -8.71 3.66 -16.95
N LEU A 78 -8.02 3.48 -15.82
CA LEU A 78 -6.80 4.24 -15.51
C LEU A 78 -5.57 3.89 -16.39
N SER A 79 -5.64 2.81 -17.17
CA SER A 79 -4.61 2.47 -18.17
C SER A 79 -4.81 3.13 -19.54
N ARG A 80 -5.97 3.76 -19.78
CA ARG A 80 -6.32 4.40 -21.05
C ARG A 80 -5.91 5.86 -21.09
N GLY A 81 -5.91 6.46 -22.27
CA GLY A 81 -5.65 7.89 -22.42
C GLY A 81 -4.28 8.33 -21.93
N LYS A 82 -4.15 9.62 -21.62
CA LYS A 82 -2.93 10.26 -21.10
C LYS A 82 -3.23 10.96 -19.78
N ALA A 83 -2.33 10.88 -18.81
CA ALA A 83 -2.45 11.66 -17.58
C ALA A 83 -2.40 13.17 -17.88
N VAL A 84 -3.22 13.95 -17.17
CA VAL A 84 -3.29 15.40 -17.30
C VAL A 84 -2.53 16.04 -16.14
N VAL A 85 -1.23 16.25 -16.35
CA VAL A 85 -0.32 16.83 -15.35
C VAL A 85 0.29 18.11 -15.90
N LYS A 86 0.06 19.24 -15.22
CA LYS A 86 0.52 20.56 -15.66
C LYS A 86 1.83 21.00 -15.03
N ILE A 87 2.27 20.34 -13.96
CA ILE A 87 3.39 20.78 -13.13
C ILE A 87 4.50 19.71 -13.14
N GLY A 88 5.71 20.14 -13.46
CA GLY A 88 6.93 19.37 -13.23
C GLY A 88 7.65 19.88 -11.99
N VAL A 89 8.18 18.99 -11.15
CA VAL A 89 8.98 19.34 -9.97
C VAL A 89 10.37 18.78 -10.13
N ILE A 90 11.42 19.61 -10.11
CA ILE A 90 12.79 19.09 -10.11
C ILE A 90 13.02 18.30 -8.83
N HIS A 91 13.41 17.03 -8.98
CA HIS A 91 13.67 16.19 -7.82
C HIS A 91 14.99 16.59 -7.15
N PRO A 92 15.01 17.00 -5.87
CA PRO A 92 16.20 17.54 -5.21
C PRO A 92 17.25 16.47 -4.82
N ILE A 93 17.18 15.26 -5.37
CA ILE A 93 17.98 14.12 -4.91
C ILE A 93 19.48 14.34 -5.10
N GLU A 94 19.89 15.02 -6.17
CA GLU A 94 21.32 15.30 -6.41
C GLU A 94 21.88 16.25 -5.34
N SER A 95 21.07 17.18 -4.85
CA SER A 95 21.44 18.06 -3.73
C SER A 95 21.57 17.28 -2.43
N TYR A 96 20.68 16.31 -2.18
CA TYR A 96 20.76 15.43 -1.02
C TYR A 96 22.05 14.58 -1.02
N TRP A 97 22.46 14.10 -2.20
CA TRP A 97 23.68 13.31 -2.37
C TRP A 97 24.97 14.07 -2.01
N LEU A 98 25.01 15.40 -2.15
CA LEU A 98 26.16 16.20 -1.73
C LEU A 98 26.46 16.07 -0.22
N TYR A 99 25.43 15.74 0.58
CA TYR A 99 25.54 15.55 2.03
C TYR A 99 25.50 14.08 2.44
N TRP A 100 25.61 13.14 1.51
CA TRP A 100 25.67 11.71 1.82
C TRP A 100 27.08 11.29 2.28
N GLY A 101 27.48 11.85 3.44
CA GLY A 101 28.80 11.64 4.05
C GLY A 101 28.71 11.19 5.50
N ASN A 102 29.70 11.57 6.32
CA ASN A 102 29.72 11.25 7.75
C ASN A 102 28.44 11.74 8.43
N LYS A 103 27.73 10.84 9.11
CA LYS A 103 26.46 11.12 9.79
C LYS A 103 26.59 12.26 10.81
N GLU A 104 27.67 12.30 11.59
CA GLU A 104 27.87 13.32 12.63
C GLU A 104 27.84 14.74 12.06
N GLN A 105 28.31 14.93 10.83
CA GLN A 105 28.42 16.25 10.19
C GLN A 105 27.23 16.59 9.30
N THR A 106 26.51 15.59 8.77
CA THR A 106 25.56 15.79 7.66
C THR A 106 24.14 15.32 7.95
N GLN A 107 23.91 14.56 9.04
CA GLN A 107 22.59 13.98 9.32
C GLN A 107 21.50 15.05 9.45
N GLY A 108 21.73 16.11 10.24
CA GLY A 108 20.73 17.17 10.44
C GLY A 108 20.32 17.88 9.15
N LEU A 109 21.26 18.10 8.23
CA LEU A 109 20.97 18.69 6.91
C LEU A 109 20.14 17.74 6.05
N ARG A 110 20.47 16.45 6.05
CA ARG A 110 19.71 15.43 5.32
C ARG A 110 18.30 15.26 5.88
N ASP A 111 18.13 15.29 7.19
CA ASP A 111 16.81 15.22 7.84
C ASP A 111 15.95 16.42 7.43
N GLU A 112 16.52 17.62 7.41
CA GLU A 112 15.81 18.83 6.96
C GLU A 112 15.43 18.75 5.47
N MET A 113 16.32 18.25 4.60
CA MET A 113 16.02 18.07 3.18
C MET A 113 14.91 17.03 2.95
N ASP A 114 14.92 15.93 3.70
CA ASP A 114 13.89 14.90 3.64
C ASP A 114 12.54 15.43 4.14
N GLU A 115 12.53 16.18 5.26
CA GLU A 115 11.31 16.80 5.79
C GLU A 115 10.72 17.82 4.80
N ARG A 116 11.56 18.67 4.18
CA ARG A 116 11.13 19.62 3.15
C ARG A 116 10.58 18.89 1.92
N PHE A 117 11.22 17.81 1.47
CA PHE A 117 10.74 16.99 0.35
C PHE A 117 9.38 16.35 0.64
N LYS A 118 9.23 15.73 1.82
CA LYS A 118 7.96 15.15 2.28
C LYS A 118 6.85 16.19 2.35
N LYS A 119 7.10 17.34 3.00
CA LYS A 119 6.13 18.43 3.13
C LYS A 119 5.65 18.95 1.78
N LEU A 120 6.57 19.21 0.85
CA LEU A 120 6.19 19.68 -0.49
C LEU A 120 5.29 18.66 -1.21
N THR A 121 5.65 17.38 -1.14
CA THR A 121 4.87 16.28 -1.72
C THR A 121 3.46 16.25 -1.13
N GLU A 122 3.34 16.29 0.20
CA GLU A 122 2.04 16.31 0.89
C GLU A 122 1.22 17.57 0.55
N TRP A 123 1.85 18.73 0.47
CA TRP A 123 1.15 19.98 0.13
C TRP A 123 0.56 19.95 -1.27
N LEU A 124 1.29 19.39 -2.25
CA LEU A 124 0.80 19.27 -3.61
C LEU A 124 -0.29 18.21 -3.71
N LEU A 125 -0.05 17.00 -3.20
CA LEU A 125 -1.02 15.89 -3.25
C LEU A 125 -2.32 16.22 -2.52
N PHE A 126 -2.25 16.59 -1.24
CA PHE A 126 -3.44 16.90 -0.43
C PHE A 126 -4.01 18.29 -0.75
N GLY A 127 -3.25 19.09 -1.50
CA GLY A 127 -3.73 20.31 -2.10
C GLY A 127 -4.43 20.08 -3.43
N LEU A 128 -4.61 18.85 -3.91
CA LEU A 128 -5.20 18.52 -5.23
C LEU A 128 -4.48 19.21 -6.40
N ILE A 129 -3.16 19.25 -6.32
CA ILE A 129 -2.28 19.76 -7.37
C ILE A 129 -1.41 18.58 -7.83
N ASP A 130 -1.77 18.01 -8.99
CA ASP A 130 -1.05 16.88 -9.56
C ASP A 130 0.29 17.33 -10.17
N PHE A 131 1.32 16.50 -10.03
CA PHE A 131 2.67 16.84 -10.46
C PHE A 131 3.53 15.60 -10.75
N ASP A 132 4.51 15.78 -11.62
CA ASP A 132 5.52 14.77 -11.94
C ASP A 132 6.90 15.20 -11.44
N PHE A 133 7.66 14.30 -10.82
CA PHE A 133 9.07 14.54 -10.55
C PHE A 133 9.91 14.44 -11.82
N ILE A 134 10.73 15.46 -12.07
CA ILE A 134 11.73 15.48 -13.14
C ILE A 134 13.08 15.09 -12.54
N SER A 135 13.61 13.95 -12.98
CA SER A 135 14.98 13.54 -12.66
C SER A 135 15.97 14.23 -13.58
N GLU A 136 16.89 15.00 -13.01
CA GLU A 136 17.95 15.68 -13.76
C GLU A 136 18.77 14.72 -14.61
N SER A 137 19.09 13.55 -14.06
CA SER A 137 19.85 12.49 -14.75
C SER A 137 19.17 11.97 -16.03
N LEU A 138 17.83 12.02 -16.09
CA LEU A 138 17.05 11.51 -17.22
C LEU A 138 16.64 12.61 -18.19
N TRP A 139 16.56 13.87 -17.76
CA TRP A 139 15.99 14.95 -18.56
C TRP A 139 16.69 15.12 -19.91
N LYS A 140 18.03 14.99 -19.96
CA LYS A 140 18.75 15.05 -21.24
C LYS A 140 18.33 13.97 -22.23
N SER A 141 18.06 12.75 -21.76
CA SER A 141 17.59 11.66 -22.62
C SER A 141 16.11 11.82 -23.04
N GLN A 142 15.32 12.46 -22.19
CA GLN A 142 13.89 12.69 -22.39
C GLN A 142 13.58 13.95 -23.22
N THR A 143 14.53 14.89 -23.25
CA THR A 143 14.52 16.12 -24.05
C THR A 143 15.93 16.34 -24.60
N PRO A 144 16.30 15.69 -25.72
CA PRO A 144 17.64 15.78 -26.28
C PRO A 144 17.96 17.19 -26.81
N ASP A 145 19.24 17.46 -27.07
CA ASP A 145 19.73 18.84 -27.32
C ASP A 145 19.15 19.45 -28.61
N ASP A 146 18.78 18.63 -29.60
CA ASP A 146 18.09 19.04 -30.83
C ASP A 146 16.66 19.55 -30.57
N ALA A 147 15.95 18.96 -29.60
CA ALA A 147 14.62 19.39 -29.19
C ALA A 147 14.62 20.80 -28.55
N LEU A 148 15.78 21.24 -28.02
CA LEU A 148 15.94 22.60 -27.49
C LEU A 148 15.89 23.67 -28.59
N LEU A 149 16.31 23.31 -29.80
CA LEU A 149 16.36 24.18 -30.97
C LEU A 149 15.08 24.13 -31.82
N SER A 150 14.22 23.15 -31.58
CA SER A 150 12.94 23.00 -32.27
C SER A 150 11.95 24.13 -31.91
N ASP A 151 11.05 24.50 -32.81
CA ASP A 151 9.92 25.40 -32.52
C ASP A 151 8.74 24.67 -31.83
N GLU A 152 8.83 23.35 -31.68
CA GLU A 152 7.80 22.56 -31.00
C GLU A 152 7.71 22.87 -29.49
N ALA A 153 6.52 22.61 -28.93
CA ALA A 153 6.25 22.73 -27.51
C ALA A 153 7.24 21.90 -26.67
N PHE A 154 7.83 22.53 -25.66
CA PHE A 154 8.87 21.92 -24.83
C PHE A 154 8.29 20.80 -23.95
N SER A 155 8.73 19.56 -24.17
CA SER A 155 8.27 18.38 -23.44
C SER A 155 9.39 17.71 -22.65
N VAL A 156 9.04 17.07 -21.55
CA VAL A 156 9.90 16.13 -20.81
C VAL A 156 9.38 14.73 -21.08
N GLY A 157 10.05 14.01 -21.98
CA GLY A 157 9.56 12.73 -22.49
C GLY A 157 8.23 12.93 -23.22
N LYS A 158 7.15 12.35 -22.69
CA LYS A 158 5.80 12.48 -23.28
C LYS A 158 4.95 13.58 -22.61
N MET A 159 5.43 14.18 -21.53
CA MET A 159 4.68 15.15 -20.74
C MET A 159 5.02 16.58 -21.15
N LYS A 160 4.02 17.45 -21.08
CA LYS A 160 4.15 18.88 -21.36
C LYS A 160 3.67 19.61 -20.12
N TYR A 161 4.55 20.40 -19.51
CA TYR A 161 4.26 21.14 -18.31
C TYR A 161 4.04 22.62 -18.65
N GLU A 162 3.14 23.27 -17.92
CA GLU A 162 2.94 24.72 -17.94
C GLU A 162 3.90 25.40 -16.97
N THR A 163 4.13 24.76 -15.81
CA THR A 163 5.01 25.26 -14.74
C THR A 163 6.02 24.20 -14.31
N ILE A 164 7.28 24.61 -14.14
CA ILE A 164 8.32 23.81 -13.50
C ILE A 164 8.73 24.46 -12.18
N LEU A 165 8.59 23.71 -11.09
CA LEU A 165 8.99 24.08 -9.75
C LEU A 165 10.41 23.56 -9.47
N VAL A 166 11.28 24.43 -8.96
CA VAL A 166 12.65 24.09 -8.53
C VAL A 166 12.74 24.24 -7.01
N PRO A 167 12.55 23.15 -6.23
CA PRO A 167 12.45 23.24 -4.78
C PRO A 167 13.79 22.99 -4.08
N ASN A 168 14.30 23.98 -3.33
CA ASN A 168 15.48 23.88 -2.45
C ASN A 168 16.66 23.06 -3.03
N CYS A 169 16.87 23.15 -4.35
CA CYS A 169 17.99 22.46 -4.99
C CYS A 169 19.25 23.28 -4.69
N LEU A 170 20.22 22.69 -4.00
CA LEU A 170 21.51 23.32 -3.75
C LEU A 170 22.42 23.27 -4.97
N THR A 171 22.32 22.18 -5.74
CA THR A 171 22.97 22.03 -7.05
C THR A 171 21.94 21.73 -8.11
N LEU A 172 22.21 22.18 -9.33
CA LEU A 172 21.57 21.70 -10.56
C LEU A 172 22.64 21.22 -11.53
N ARG A 173 22.30 20.33 -12.45
CA ARG A 173 23.16 20.07 -13.60
C ARG A 173 23.18 21.27 -14.55
N SER A 174 24.31 21.52 -15.19
CA SER A 174 24.40 22.52 -16.28
C SER A 174 23.33 22.25 -17.36
N SER A 175 23.21 20.99 -17.76
CA SER A 175 22.19 20.53 -18.72
C SER A 175 20.74 20.73 -18.27
N THR A 176 20.47 20.70 -16.96
CA THR A 176 19.14 21.00 -16.38
C THR A 176 18.88 22.51 -16.46
N LEU A 177 19.85 23.33 -16.07
CA LEU A 177 19.73 24.79 -16.12
C LEU A 177 19.51 25.30 -17.55
N GLU A 178 20.21 24.74 -18.54
CA GLU A 178 19.99 25.04 -19.97
C GLU A 178 18.55 24.74 -20.41
N ARG A 179 18.01 23.59 -20.00
CA ARG A 179 16.63 23.18 -20.30
C ARG A 179 15.60 24.10 -19.64
N LEU A 180 15.82 24.51 -18.40
CA LEU A 180 14.98 25.49 -17.71
C LEU A 180 14.98 26.85 -18.43
N LYS A 181 16.15 27.33 -18.86
CA LYS A 181 16.29 28.57 -19.65
C LYS A 181 15.51 28.50 -20.96
N VAL A 182 15.61 27.39 -21.69
CA VAL A 182 14.89 27.18 -22.95
C VAL A 182 13.38 27.04 -22.71
N PHE A 183 12.97 26.29 -21.69
CA PHE A 183 11.57 26.15 -21.30
C PHE A 183 10.93 27.50 -21.01
N GLN A 184 11.60 28.34 -20.21
CA GLN A 184 11.14 29.70 -19.92
C GLN A 184 11.04 30.57 -21.18
N LYS A 185 12.07 30.53 -22.05
CA LYS A 185 12.07 31.26 -23.33
C LYS A 185 10.92 30.85 -24.24
N LYS A 186 10.48 29.60 -24.17
CA LYS A 186 9.32 29.06 -24.91
C LYS A 186 7.97 29.34 -24.23
N GLY A 187 7.94 30.19 -23.20
CA GLY A 187 6.71 30.61 -22.51
C GLY A 187 6.31 29.72 -21.33
N GLY A 188 7.12 28.71 -20.98
CA GLY A 188 6.94 27.95 -19.76
C GLY A 188 7.24 28.80 -18.52
N ARG A 189 6.61 28.48 -17.39
CA ARG A 189 6.82 29.22 -16.14
C ARG A 189 7.77 28.45 -15.22
N VAL A 190 8.84 29.11 -14.78
CA VAL A 190 9.78 28.53 -13.80
C VAL A 190 9.59 29.23 -12.46
N VAL A 191 9.39 28.45 -11.40
CA VAL A 191 9.21 28.94 -10.03
C VAL A 191 10.31 28.35 -9.14
N PHE A 192 11.12 29.20 -8.53
CA PHE A 192 12.08 28.78 -7.52
C PHE A 192 11.42 28.83 -6.14
N LEU A 193 11.53 27.72 -5.40
CA LEU A 193 10.88 27.54 -4.12
C LEU A 193 11.93 27.33 -3.02
N GLY A 194 11.98 28.28 -2.09
CA GLY A 194 12.92 28.28 -0.97
C GLY A 194 14.31 28.77 -1.37
N GLU A 195 15.33 27.99 -1.06
CA GLU A 195 16.73 28.35 -1.34
C GLU A 195 17.08 28.15 -2.83
N LEU A 196 17.83 29.11 -3.38
CA LEU A 196 18.32 29.05 -4.76
C LEU A 196 19.54 28.13 -4.87
N PRO A 197 19.74 27.47 -6.03
CA PRO A 197 20.95 26.71 -6.28
C PRO A 197 22.19 27.60 -6.21
N ARG A 198 23.19 27.13 -5.46
CA ARG A 198 24.50 27.78 -5.28
C ARG A 198 25.62 27.10 -6.08
N PHE A 199 25.30 25.94 -6.64
CA PHE A 199 26.22 25.11 -7.38
C PHE A 199 25.60 24.71 -8.73
N ILE A 200 26.45 24.61 -9.75
CA ILE A 200 26.15 23.95 -11.02
C ILE A 200 27.14 22.82 -11.18
N ASP A 201 26.65 21.60 -11.41
CA ASP A 201 27.46 20.37 -11.43
C ASP A 201 28.34 20.22 -10.16
N ALA A 202 27.79 20.58 -8.99
CA ALA A 202 28.47 20.63 -7.70
C ALA A 202 29.67 21.61 -7.59
N ILE A 203 29.83 22.53 -8.56
CA ILE A 203 30.85 23.59 -8.56
C ILE A 203 30.18 24.93 -8.23
N PRO A 204 30.75 25.77 -7.34
CA PRO A 204 30.19 27.09 -7.04
C PRO A 204 29.94 27.90 -8.31
N SER A 205 28.72 28.40 -8.48
CA SER A 205 28.32 29.18 -9.65
C SER A 205 27.14 30.09 -9.29
N ASP A 206 27.13 31.29 -9.86
CA ASP A 206 26.04 32.28 -9.76
C ASP A 206 25.02 32.14 -10.90
N GLU A 207 25.21 31.23 -11.85
CA GLU A 207 24.37 31.13 -13.05
C GLU A 207 22.89 30.86 -12.75
N ALA A 208 22.60 30.05 -11.72
CA ALA A 208 21.22 29.79 -11.29
C ALA A 208 20.59 31.01 -10.62
N GLU A 209 21.39 31.76 -9.83
CA GLU A 209 20.94 33.00 -9.19
C GLU A 209 20.59 34.05 -10.25
N VAL A 210 21.47 34.27 -11.22
CA VAL A 210 21.25 35.19 -12.35
C VAL A 210 20.01 34.78 -13.14
N PHE A 211 19.83 33.49 -13.45
CA PHE A 211 18.64 33.01 -14.16
C PHE A 211 17.35 33.26 -13.35
N SER A 212 17.40 33.07 -12.03
CA SER A 212 16.26 33.26 -11.13
C SER A 212 15.72 34.70 -11.09
N GLU A 213 16.49 35.71 -11.51
CA GLU A 213 16.05 37.10 -11.56
C GLU A 213 14.89 37.32 -12.54
N SER A 214 14.82 36.49 -13.58
CA SER A 214 13.73 36.47 -14.56
C SER A 214 12.58 35.54 -14.19
N CYS A 215 12.69 34.82 -13.07
CA CYS A 215 11.75 33.80 -12.62
C CYS A 215 10.99 34.25 -11.37
N GLU A 216 9.87 33.59 -11.09
CA GLU A 216 9.14 33.81 -9.84
C GLU A 216 9.85 33.08 -8.69
N LYS A 217 9.94 33.74 -7.53
CA LYS A 217 10.64 33.24 -6.34
C LYS A 217 9.70 33.32 -5.15
N ILE A 218 9.56 32.22 -4.44
CA ILE A 218 8.67 32.14 -3.28
C ILE A 218 9.38 31.48 -2.09
N HIS A 219 8.99 31.89 -0.89
CA HIS A 219 9.44 31.24 0.33
C HIS A 219 8.81 29.86 0.49
N PHE A 220 9.54 28.94 1.12
CA PHE A 220 9.10 27.58 1.40
C PHE A 220 7.99 27.57 2.48
N ALA A 221 6.75 27.77 2.05
CA ALA A 221 5.57 27.74 2.89
C ALA A 221 4.36 27.21 2.11
N LYS A 222 3.52 26.40 2.77
CA LYS A 222 2.34 25.75 2.16
C LYS A 222 1.48 26.70 1.35
N GLU A 223 1.02 27.80 1.96
CA GLU A 223 0.13 28.76 1.29
C GLU A 223 0.78 29.42 0.08
N ASN A 224 2.09 29.70 0.13
CA ASN A 224 2.79 30.25 -1.04
C ASN A 224 2.79 29.26 -2.21
N VAL A 225 3.02 27.97 -1.92
CA VAL A 225 3.01 26.90 -2.94
C VAL A 225 1.62 26.68 -3.51
N LEU A 226 0.57 26.70 -2.69
CA LEU A 226 -0.80 26.52 -3.19
C LEU A 226 -1.26 27.73 -4.02
N ASN A 227 -0.95 28.95 -3.57
CA ASN A 227 -1.36 30.18 -4.25
C ASN A 227 -0.63 30.39 -5.59
N VAL A 228 0.68 30.13 -5.62
CA VAL A 228 1.49 30.31 -6.84
C VAL A 228 1.04 29.34 -7.95
N LEU A 229 0.55 28.15 -7.58
CA LEU A 229 0.10 27.08 -8.48
C LEU A 229 -1.41 27.08 -8.72
N GLN A 230 -2.12 28.12 -8.26
CA GLN A 230 -3.58 28.19 -8.37
C GLN A 230 -4.07 28.23 -9.83
N LYS A 231 -3.23 28.71 -10.76
CA LYS A 231 -3.55 28.77 -12.19
C LYS A 231 -3.54 27.39 -12.85
N GLU A 232 -2.69 26.51 -12.34
CA GLU A 232 -2.49 25.14 -12.83
C GLU A 232 -3.44 24.14 -12.17
N ARG A 233 -4.14 24.54 -11.09
CA ARG A 233 -5.16 23.73 -10.42
C ARG A 233 -6.30 23.41 -11.38
N LEU A 234 -6.57 22.12 -11.57
CA LEU A 234 -7.61 21.61 -12.47
C LEU A 234 -8.96 21.43 -11.78
N LEU A 235 -8.94 21.15 -10.48
CA LEU A 235 -10.12 20.92 -9.67
C LEU A 235 -9.89 21.33 -8.22
N ASP A 236 -10.98 21.46 -7.49
CA ASP A 236 -10.98 21.71 -6.05
C ASP A 236 -12.11 20.92 -5.37
N VAL A 237 -11.92 20.53 -4.13
CA VAL A 237 -12.92 19.77 -3.37
C VAL A 237 -13.07 20.38 -1.99
N HIS A 238 -14.31 20.70 -1.63
CA HIS A 238 -14.68 21.28 -0.36
C HIS A 238 -15.63 20.36 0.40
N ASP A 239 -15.49 20.30 1.72
CA ASP A 239 -16.40 19.59 2.60
C ASP A 239 -17.67 20.41 2.92
N GLN A 240 -18.56 19.82 3.71
CA GLN A 240 -19.80 20.47 4.18
C GLN A 240 -19.59 21.77 4.98
N SER A 241 -18.38 22.04 5.48
CA SER A 241 -18.04 23.30 6.15
C SER A 241 -17.52 24.38 5.19
N GLY A 242 -17.37 24.03 3.91
CA GLY A 242 -16.80 24.89 2.88
C GLY A 242 -15.27 24.94 2.92
N MET A 243 -14.63 24.04 3.67
CA MET A 243 -13.18 23.96 3.77
C MET A 243 -12.63 22.98 2.74
N ARG A 244 -11.48 23.30 2.14
CA ARG A 244 -10.81 22.38 1.20
C ARG A 244 -10.44 21.08 1.92
N THR A 245 -10.76 19.95 1.32
CA THR A 245 -10.39 18.64 1.85
C THR A 245 -8.88 18.45 1.84
N ALA A 246 -8.32 17.84 2.88
CA ALA A 246 -6.91 17.43 2.94
C ALA A 246 -6.75 15.91 2.96
N ASN A 247 -7.84 15.16 2.73
CA ASN A 247 -7.88 13.70 2.79
C ASN A 247 -8.16 13.05 1.44
N LEU A 248 -8.09 13.80 0.34
CA LEU A 248 -8.32 13.28 -1.00
C LEU A 248 -7.08 13.50 -1.87
N ILE A 249 -6.83 12.52 -2.72
CA ILE A 249 -5.91 12.62 -3.86
C ILE A 249 -6.67 12.16 -5.12
N TYR A 250 -6.17 12.53 -6.29
CA TYR A 250 -6.86 12.22 -7.54
C TYR A 250 -5.91 11.87 -8.67
N GLN A 251 -6.47 11.26 -9.70
CA GLN A 251 -5.87 11.16 -11.02
C GLN A 251 -6.85 11.66 -12.08
N LEU A 252 -6.38 12.51 -12.98
CA LEU A 252 -7.12 12.93 -14.17
C LEU A 252 -6.44 12.40 -15.44
N ARG A 253 -7.24 11.83 -16.34
CA ARG A 253 -6.75 11.27 -17.61
C ARG A 253 -7.61 11.71 -18.78
N GLU A 254 -6.99 12.18 -19.84
CA GLU A 254 -7.63 12.56 -21.10
C GLU A 254 -7.70 11.36 -22.05
N GLU A 255 -8.90 11.03 -22.50
CA GLU A 255 -9.19 10.09 -23.59
C GLU A 255 -9.96 10.83 -24.70
N LYS A 256 -9.90 10.36 -25.95
CA LYS A 256 -10.32 11.10 -27.16
C LYS A 256 -11.58 11.98 -27.04
N ASP A 257 -12.64 11.49 -26.39
CA ASP A 257 -13.95 12.15 -26.27
C ASP A 257 -14.36 12.49 -24.83
N ARG A 258 -13.47 12.29 -23.85
CA ARG A 258 -13.80 12.43 -22.42
C ARG A 258 -12.55 12.51 -21.55
N GLU A 259 -12.73 12.96 -20.32
CA GLU A 259 -11.75 12.78 -19.26
C GLU A 259 -12.22 11.73 -18.25
N TRP A 260 -11.28 11.08 -17.58
CA TRP A 260 -11.52 10.16 -16.48
C TRP A 260 -10.92 10.74 -15.23
N LEU A 261 -11.77 10.96 -14.22
CA LEU A 261 -11.38 11.53 -12.94
C LEU A 261 -11.61 10.49 -11.83
N PHE A 262 -10.54 10.12 -11.15
CA PHE A 262 -10.58 9.20 -10.01
C PHE A 262 -10.15 9.92 -8.74
N PHE A 263 -10.92 9.80 -7.67
CA PHE A 263 -10.59 10.26 -6.32
C PHE A 263 -10.43 9.09 -5.35
N ALA A 264 -9.49 9.22 -4.43
CA ALA A 264 -9.26 8.29 -3.35
C ALA A 264 -8.98 9.03 -2.04
N HIS A 265 -9.54 8.49 -0.94
CA HIS A 265 -9.09 8.88 0.40
C HIS A 265 -7.65 8.44 0.62
N CYS A 266 -6.83 9.27 1.29
CA CYS A 266 -5.40 9.03 1.42
C CYS A 266 -4.90 8.80 2.85
N ASN A 267 -5.66 9.20 3.88
CA ASN A 267 -5.27 8.97 5.27
C ASN A 267 -5.92 7.71 5.84
N ALA A 268 -5.24 7.11 6.81
CA ALA A 268 -5.81 6.06 7.63
C ALA A 268 -7.01 6.59 8.42
N MET A 269 -8.06 5.79 8.49
CA MET A 269 -9.28 6.14 9.19
C MET A 269 -9.06 6.06 10.71
N PRO A 270 -9.60 7.01 11.49
CA PRO A 270 -9.54 6.94 12.95
C PRO A 270 -10.22 5.68 13.50
N ASN A 271 -11.33 5.26 12.87
CA ASN A 271 -12.01 4.02 13.18
C ASN A 271 -12.59 3.41 11.89
N PRO A 272 -12.00 2.33 11.35
CA PRO A 272 -12.46 1.71 10.11
C PRO A 272 -13.81 0.99 10.23
N ASP A 273 -14.28 0.72 11.45
CA ASP A 273 -15.57 0.06 11.74
C ASP A 273 -16.75 1.04 11.83
N LEU A 274 -16.46 2.34 11.99
CA LEU A 274 -17.46 3.41 12.11
C LEU A 274 -17.23 4.48 11.03
N PRO A 275 -17.61 4.20 9.77
CA PRO A 275 -17.42 5.13 8.67
C PRO A 275 -18.23 6.41 8.89
N LYS A 276 -17.60 7.56 8.63
CA LYS A 276 -18.21 8.88 8.75
C LYS A 276 -18.73 9.34 7.40
N ARG A 277 -19.92 9.95 7.43
CA ARG A 277 -20.50 10.63 6.27
C ARG A 277 -19.75 11.95 6.03
N GLU A 278 -19.41 12.20 4.77
CA GLU A 278 -18.85 13.45 4.27
C GLU A 278 -19.66 13.91 3.05
N ASP A 279 -20.13 15.16 3.06
CA ASP A 279 -20.78 15.76 1.91
C ASP A 279 -19.78 16.68 1.19
N LEU A 280 -19.45 16.33 -0.05
CA LEU A 280 -18.41 16.97 -0.85
C LEU A 280 -19.01 17.84 -1.96
N VAL A 281 -18.37 18.99 -2.20
CA VAL A 281 -18.56 19.83 -3.38
C VAL A 281 -17.28 19.78 -4.21
N ILE A 282 -17.36 19.11 -5.37
CA ILE A 282 -16.24 18.93 -6.30
C ILE A 282 -16.40 19.93 -7.44
N GLU A 283 -15.46 20.87 -7.55
CA GLU A 283 -15.41 21.85 -8.64
C GLU A 283 -14.34 21.46 -9.66
N ILE A 284 -14.71 21.29 -10.92
CA ILE A 284 -13.82 20.89 -12.00
C ILE A 284 -13.79 22.00 -13.04
N ASN A 285 -12.60 22.44 -13.46
CA ASN A 285 -12.48 23.42 -14.53
C ASN A 285 -12.91 22.80 -15.87
N GLY A 286 -13.87 23.43 -16.55
CA GLY A 286 -14.47 22.91 -17.78
C GLY A 286 -15.95 22.58 -17.61
N ILE A 287 -16.64 22.43 -18.75
CA ILE A 287 -18.08 22.18 -18.84
C ILE A 287 -18.29 20.75 -19.30
N TYR A 288 -18.76 19.89 -18.39
CA TYR A 288 -18.83 18.45 -18.55
C TYR A 288 -20.17 17.87 -18.11
N GLU A 289 -20.58 16.76 -18.74
CA GLU A 289 -21.63 15.86 -18.27
C GLU A 289 -20.99 14.70 -17.51
N PRO A 290 -20.85 14.78 -16.17
CA PRO A 290 -20.26 13.72 -15.37
C PRO A 290 -21.19 12.52 -15.25
N VAL A 291 -20.63 11.33 -15.45
CA VAL A 291 -21.26 10.05 -15.16
C VAL A 291 -20.39 9.30 -14.16
N ARG A 292 -20.98 8.86 -13.04
CA ARG A 292 -20.26 8.14 -11.99
C ARG A 292 -20.21 6.65 -12.34
N TYR A 293 -19.03 6.06 -12.23
CA TYR A 293 -18.81 4.62 -12.42
C TYR A 293 -18.51 4.01 -11.06
N ASP A 294 -19.41 3.17 -10.56
CA ASP A 294 -19.18 2.42 -9.34
C ASP A 294 -18.27 1.23 -9.67
N ALA A 295 -16.99 1.32 -9.31
CA ALA A 295 -16.05 0.24 -9.60
C ALA A 295 -16.29 -1.01 -8.73
N MET A 296 -16.97 -0.90 -7.59
CA MET A 296 -17.29 -2.05 -6.74
C MET A 296 -18.36 -2.92 -7.39
N THR A 297 -19.45 -2.30 -7.85
CA THR A 297 -20.59 -3.01 -8.46
C THR A 297 -20.43 -3.20 -9.98
N GLY A 298 -19.78 -2.25 -10.65
CA GLY A 298 -19.69 -2.14 -12.10
C GLY A 298 -20.83 -1.32 -12.73
N GLU A 299 -21.67 -0.67 -11.93
CA GLU A 299 -22.81 0.13 -12.41
C GLU A 299 -22.39 1.56 -12.81
N CYS A 300 -23.17 2.16 -13.72
CA CYS A 300 -23.07 3.58 -14.04
C CYS A 300 -24.22 4.31 -13.37
N CYS A 301 -23.92 5.35 -12.60
CA CYS A 301 -24.89 6.17 -11.90
C CYS A 301 -24.93 7.58 -12.48
N GLU A 302 -26.12 8.16 -12.50
CA GLU A 302 -26.27 9.60 -12.76
C GLU A 302 -25.60 10.41 -11.65
N SER A 303 -25.04 11.56 -12.00
CA SER A 303 -24.39 12.48 -11.05
C SER A 303 -25.30 13.67 -10.78
N VAL A 304 -25.30 14.17 -9.55
CA VAL A 304 -25.93 15.46 -9.23
C VAL A 304 -24.91 16.56 -9.47
N TYR A 305 -25.09 17.30 -10.56
CA TYR A 305 -24.16 18.33 -11.00
C TYR A 305 -24.87 19.52 -11.64
N PHE A 306 -24.16 20.64 -11.69
CA PHE A 306 -24.52 21.86 -12.40
C PHE A 306 -23.27 22.58 -12.92
N HIS A 307 -23.47 23.60 -13.73
CA HIS A 307 -22.42 24.42 -14.31
C HIS A 307 -22.45 25.83 -13.72
N LYS A 308 -21.27 26.37 -13.40
CA LYS A 308 -21.12 27.73 -12.89
C LYS A 308 -19.75 28.29 -13.26
N GLU A 309 -19.72 29.48 -13.86
CA GLU A 309 -18.48 30.23 -14.16
C GLU A 309 -17.45 29.41 -14.95
N GLY A 310 -17.90 28.63 -15.95
CA GLY A 310 -17.01 27.79 -16.76
C GLY A 310 -16.52 26.51 -16.06
N LYS A 311 -17.09 26.16 -14.91
CA LYS A 311 -16.79 24.95 -14.14
C LYS A 311 -17.99 24.01 -14.05
N THR A 312 -17.68 22.72 -13.88
CA THR A 312 -18.64 21.68 -13.52
C THR A 312 -18.57 21.46 -12.02
N VAL A 313 -19.70 21.54 -11.33
CA VAL A 313 -19.80 21.37 -9.87
C VAL A 313 -20.62 20.12 -9.58
N ILE A 314 -20.03 19.16 -8.87
CA ILE A 314 -20.68 17.90 -8.47
C ILE A 314 -20.90 17.92 -6.96
N ARG A 315 -22.12 17.58 -6.53
CA ARG A 315 -22.45 17.33 -5.11
C ARG A 315 -22.46 15.83 -4.87
N GLN A 316 -21.64 15.35 -3.93
CA GLN A 316 -21.51 13.93 -3.67
C GLN A 316 -21.38 13.65 -2.17
N THR A 317 -22.25 12.79 -1.66
CA THR A 317 -22.09 12.19 -0.34
C THR A 317 -21.18 10.96 -0.43
N VAL A 318 -20.16 10.89 0.42
CA VAL A 318 -19.21 9.78 0.52
C VAL A 318 -19.01 9.36 1.98
N TYR A 319 -18.36 8.23 2.16
CA TYR A 319 -17.85 7.75 3.43
C TYR A 319 -16.34 7.49 3.36
N ASP A 320 -15.69 7.35 4.51
CA ASP A 320 -14.22 7.22 4.62
C ASP A 320 -13.59 6.12 3.72
N HIS A 321 -14.34 5.05 3.38
CA HIS A 321 -13.87 3.96 2.51
C HIS A 321 -14.14 4.18 1.02
N ASP A 322 -14.91 5.21 0.67
CA ASP A 322 -15.34 5.43 -0.70
C ASP A 322 -14.20 5.98 -1.57
N SER A 323 -14.28 5.64 -2.84
CA SER A 323 -13.49 6.20 -3.92
C SER A 323 -14.46 6.52 -5.06
N LEU A 324 -14.14 7.55 -5.84
CA LEU A 324 -15.06 8.06 -6.87
C LEU A 324 -14.40 7.98 -8.23
N LEU A 325 -15.08 7.40 -9.21
CA LEU A 325 -14.65 7.39 -10.61
C LEU A 325 -15.70 8.07 -11.47
N TYR A 326 -15.30 9.09 -12.22
CA TYR A 326 -16.17 9.83 -13.14
C TYR A 326 -15.65 9.75 -14.57
N SER A 327 -16.57 9.55 -15.51
CA SER A 327 -16.39 9.91 -16.92
C SER A 327 -16.88 11.34 -17.10
N LEU A 328 -16.04 12.23 -17.62
CA LEU A 328 -16.33 13.63 -17.88
C LEU A 328 -16.38 13.85 -19.39
N LYS A 329 -17.58 13.81 -19.98
CA LYS A 329 -17.75 14.15 -21.40
C LYS A 329 -18.01 15.65 -21.54
N PRO A 330 -17.42 16.35 -22.52
CA PRO A 330 -17.76 17.74 -22.76
C PRO A 330 -19.28 17.91 -22.95
N ALA A 331 -19.90 18.84 -22.21
CA ALA A 331 -21.33 19.11 -22.35
C ALA A 331 -21.60 20.00 -23.57
N ALA A 332 -22.75 19.80 -24.22
CA ALA A 332 -23.18 20.68 -25.30
C ALA A 332 -23.77 22.01 -24.78
N GLU A 333 -24.39 21.97 -23.59
CA GLU A 333 -25.05 23.10 -22.96
C GLU A 333 -24.72 23.15 -21.47
N GLU A 334 -24.73 24.35 -20.89
CA GLU A 334 -24.61 24.52 -19.44
C GLU A 334 -25.91 24.08 -18.75
N LYS A 335 -25.78 23.58 -17.53
CA LYS A 335 -26.88 23.06 -16.71
C LYS A 335 -27.00 23.95 -15.48
N GLU A 336 -28.16 24.54 -15.26
CA GLU A 336 -28.39 25.41 -14.09
C GLU A 336 -28.43 24.59 -12.79
N ASP A 337 -28.14 25.24 -11.66
CA ASP A 337 -28.29 24.62 -10.33
C ASP A 337 -29.77 24.47 -9.99
N GLU A 338 -30.28 23.25 -10.18
CA GLU A 338 -31.65 22.88 -9.82
C GLU A 338 -31.87 22.78 -8.30
N LYS A 339 -30.84 23.05 -7.47
CA LYS A 339 -30.82 22.88 -6.01
C LYS A 339 -31.22 21.47 -5.56
N THR A 340 -31.10 20.50 -6.45
CA THR A 340 -31.22 19.10 -6.13
C THR A 340 -30.06 18.74 -5.22
N GLU A 341 -30.36 18.26 -4.02
CA GLU A 341 -29.38 17.61 -3.16
C GLU A 341 -28.98 16.26 -3.79
N ALA A 342 -27.80 15.74 -3.44
CA ALA A 342 -27.45 14.38 -3.82
C ALA A 342 -28.58 13.46 -3.34
N ALA A 343 -29.10 12.59 -4.22
CA ALA A 343 -30.16 11.67 -3.82
C ALA A 343 -29.67 10.86 -2.62
N GLU A 344 -30.35 11.00 -1.47
CA GLU A 344 -30.03 10.18 -0.31
C GLU A 344 -30.29 8.73 -0.71
N LYS A 345 -29.27 7.87 -0.57
CA LYS A 345 -29.52 6.43 -0.61
C LYS A 345 -30.48 6.14 0.53
N GLU A 346 -31.65 5.62 0.21
CA GLU A 346 -32.53 5.08 1.23
C GLU A 346 -31.82 3.87 1.84
N TYR A 347 -31.48 3.98 3.11
CA TYR A 347 -30.96 2.87 3.89
C TYR A 347 -32.14 2.16 4.55
N GLU A 348 -32.21 0.85 4.40
CA GLU A 348 -33.10 0.02 5.20
C GLU A 348 -32.44 -0.22 6.56
N GLU A 349 -33.10 0.23 7.63
CA GLU A 349 -32.66 -0.09 8.98
C GLU A 349 -32.93 -1.57 9.25
N LEU A 350 -31.85 -2.35 9.40
CA LEU A 350 -31.94 -3.75 9.77
C LEU A 350 -31.91 -3.88 11.30
N GLU A 351 -33.04 -4.27 11.89
CA GLU A 351 -33.06 -4.72 13.28
C GLU A 351 -32.36 -6.09 13.38
N LEU A 352 -31.16 -6.10 13.95
CA LEU A 352 -30.46 -7.33 14.29
C LEU A 352 -30.95 -7.84 15.65
N GLU A 353 -31.28 -9.13 15.72
CA GLU A 353 -31.56 -9.78 17.00
C GLU A 353 -30.34 -9.70 17.92
N SER A 354 -30.56 -9.55 19.23
CA SER A 354 -29.48 -9.47 20.23
C SER A 354 -28.58 -10.70 20.28
N TYR A 355 -29.06 -11.82 19.73
CA TYR A 355 -28.32 -13.07 19.58
C TYR A 355 -28.53 -13.58 18.16
N LEU A 356 -27.42 -13.81 17.46
CA LEU A 356 -27.41 -14.44 16.17
C LEU A 356 -26.79 -15.82 16.31
N ASP A 357 -27.41 -16.82 15.71
CA ASP A 357 -26.77 -18.12 15.56
C ASP A 357 -25.55 -17.95 14.65
N ALA A 358 -24.40 -18.45 15.11
CA ALA A 358 -23.15 -18.37 14.39
C ALA A 358 -22.48 -19.74 14.34
N GLU A 359 -21.89 -20.06 13.19
CA GLU A 359 -21.09 -21.25 12.98
C GLU A 359 -19.69 -20.83 12.52
N LEU A 360 -18.67 -21.59 12.95
CA LEU A 360 -17.31 -21.34 12.50
C LEU A 360 -17.13 -21.80 11.05
N ALA A 361 -16.55 -20.95 10.22
CA ALA A 361 -16.20 -21.30 8.84
C ALA A 361 -15.11 -22.38 8.76
N GLU A 362 -14.30 -22.52 9.82
CA GLU A 362 -13.26 -23.51 9.96
C GLU A 362 -13.28 -24.16 11.36
N PRO A 363 -12.70 -25.36 11.54
CA PRO A 363 -12.59 -25.97 12.86
C PRO A 363 -11.85 -25.08 13.86
N ASN A 364 -12.28 -25.09 15.12
CA ASN A 364 -11.56 -24.41 16.18
C ASN A 364 -10.17 -25.03 16.39
N VAL A 365 -9.19 -24.22 16.80
CA VAL A 365 -7.77 -24.58 16.84
C VAL A 365 -7.22 -24.42 18.25
N LEU A 366 -6.53 -25.44 18.74
CA LEU A 366 -5.71 -25.38 19.95
C LEU A 366 -4.23 -25.39 19.54
N VAL A 367 -3.52 -24.30 19.81
CA VAL A 367 -2.08 -24.22 19.55
C VAL A 367 -1.33 -24.99 20.64
N LEU A 368 -0.46 -25.91 20.23
CA LEU A 368 0.41 -26.68 21.12
C LEU A 368 1.79 -26.01 21.18
N ASP A 369 1.94 -25.03 22.08
CA ASP A 369 3.15 -24.19 22.20
C ASP A 369 3.98 -24.49 23.47
N LEU A 370 3.47 -25.31 24.39
CA LEU A 370 4.16 -25.73 25.61
C LEU A 370 4.39 -27.24 25.59
N ALA A 371 5.65 -27.67 25.74
CA ALA A 371 6.03 -29.07 25.72
C ALA A 371 7.03 -29.42 26.82
N GLU A 372 6.94 -30.65 27.35
CA GLU A 372 8.07 -31.32 27.99
C GLU A 372 8.92 -31.96 26.88
N VAL A 373 10.26 -31.96 27.05
CA VAL A 373 11.19 -32.58 26.08
C VAL A 373 12.02 -33.67 26.73
N LYS A 374 12.24 -34.76 26.01
CA LYS A 374 13.24 -35.79 26.32
C LYS A 374 14.13 -35.98 25.09
N VAL A 375 15.44 -36.03 25.32
CA VAL A 375 16.47 -36.19 24.28
C VAL A 375 17.09 -37.57 24.47
N GLU A 376 17.05 -38.41 23.44
CA GLU A 376 17.53 -39.80 23.50
C GLU A 376 16.97 -40.53 24.75
N GLU A 377 17.83 -41.01 25.65
CA GLU A 377 17.45 -41.70 26.89
C GLU A 377 17.50 -40.82 28.15
N GLU A 378 17.60 -39.50 27.99
CA GLU A 378 17.65 -38.58 29.13
C GLU A 378 16.32 -38.51 29.89
N PRO A 379 16.33 -38.04 31.16
CA PRO A 379 15.11 -37.71 31.87
C PRO A 379 14.30 -36.62 31.16
N TRP A 380 12.98 -36.65 31.32
CA TRP A 380 12.11 -35.56 30.88
C TRP A 380 12.51 -34.24 31.52
N GLN A 381 12.65 -33.22 30.69
CA GLN A 381 12.91 -31.86 31.13
C GLN A 381 11.60 -31.14 31.45
N LYS A 382 11.70 -30.06 32.23
CA LYS A 382 10.55 -29.22 32.60
C LYS A 382 9.90 -28.65 31.33
N GLU A 383 8.58 -28.55 31.37
CA GLU A 383 7.76 -27.87 30.36
C GLU A 383 8.29 -26.47 30.06
N GLU A 384 8.34 -26.14 28.77
CA GLU A 384 8.85 -24.89 28.23
C GLU A 384 8.17 -24.59 26.88
N GLU A 385 8.23 -23.33 26.48
CA GLU A 385 7.72 -22.89 25.18
C GLU A 385 8.55 -23.48 24.02
N ILE A 386 7.86 -23.95 22.97
CA ILE A 386 8.42 -24.81 21.93
C ILE A 386 9.55 -24.15 21.13
N LEU A 387 9.53 -22.84 20.92
CA LEU A 387 10.58 -22.12 20.20
C LEU A 387 11.82 -21.93 21.05
N ARG A 388 11.64 -21.66 22.35
CA ARG A 388 12.76 -21.66 23.31
C ARG A 388 13.37 -23.06 23.43
N LEU A 389 12.56 -24.11 23.40
CA LEU A 389 13.06 -25.50 23.34
C LEU A 389 13.85 -25.77 22.06
N ASP A 390 13.33 -25.40 20.89
CA ASP A 390 14.00 -25.56 19.60
C ASP A 390 15.37 -24.86 19.59
N ASN A 391 15.46 -23.62 20.08
CA ASN A 391 16.73 -22.90 20.20
C ASN A 391 17.72 -23.55 21.18
N LYS A 392 17.25 -24.07 22.33
CA LYS A 392 18.10 -24.81 23.28
C LYS A 392 18.66 -26.09 22.67
N LEU A 393 17.83 -26.85 21.92
CA LEU A 393 18.27 -28.06 21.23
C LEU A 393 19.25 -27.74 20.10
N ARG A 394 18.99 -26.69 19.32
CA ARG A 394 19.90 -26.23 18.26
C ARG A 394 21.28 -25.90 18.82
N GLU A 395 21.34 -25.07 19.86
CA GLU A 395 22.59 -24.71 20.53
C GLU A 395 23.33 -25.94 21.06
N ARG A 396 22.60 -26.88 21.66
CA ARG A 396 23.15 -28.13 22.19
C ARG A 396 23.82 -28.99 21.12
N PHE A 397 23.23 -29.09 19.93
CA PHE A 397 23.73 -29.93 18.84
C PHE A 397 24.56 -29.16 17.80
N GLY A 398 24.91 -27.90 18.09
CA GLY A 398 25.67 -27.07 17.17
C GLY A 398 24.92 -26.67 15.89
N TYR A 399 23.58 -26.77 15.90
CA TYR A 399 22.76 -26.15 14.88
C TYR A 399 22.61 -24.66 15.20
N PRO A 400 22.60 -23.81 14.19
CA PRO A 400 22.43 -22.39 14.40
C PRO A 400 20.96 -22.06 14.71
N LYS A 401 20.72 -20.99 15.47
CA LYS A 401 19.41 -20.66 16.06
C LYS A 401 18.40 -20.23 15.00
N ARG A 402 17.10 -20.34 15.28
CA ARG A 402 16.08 -19.71 14.41
C ARG A 402 16.33 -18.19 14.41
N GLU A 403 16.10 -17.54 13.26
CA GLU A 403 16.30 -16.09 13.02
C GLU A 403 17.76 -15.64 12.76
N GLU A 404 18.76 -16.52 12.83
CA GLU A 404 20.08 -16.20 12.29
C GLU A 404 20.00 -16.19 10.75
N ALA A 405 20.43 -15.11 10.10
CA ALA A 405 20.34 -14.96 8.65
C ALA A 405 21.22 -16.01 7.93
N PHE A 406 20.59 -17.09 7.43
CA PHE A 406 21.32 -18.15 6.77
C PHE A 406 21.50 -17.92 5.27
N PRO A 407 22.64 -18.37 4.71
CA PRO A 407 22.72 -18.61 3.28
C PRO A 407 21.66 -19.65 2.90
N GLN A 408 21.00 -19.39 1.78
CA GLN A 408 19.91 -20.21 1.26
C GLN A 408 20.30 -21.70 1.20
N PRO A 409 19.37 -22.65 1.43
CA PRO A 409 19.71 -24.07 1.60
C PRO A 409 20.56 -24.68 0.47
N TRP A 410 20.42 -24.18 -0.76
CA TRP A 410 21.20 -24.63 -1.93
C TRP A 410 22.66 -24.14 -1.95
N VAL A 411 23.04 -23.24 -1.04
CA VAL A 411 24.41 -22.73 -0.89
C VAL A 411 25.18 -23.52 0.17
N MET A 412 24.49 -24.32 0.98
CA MET A 412 25.13 -25.19 1.96
C MET A 412 25.59 -26.49 1.29
N ALA A 413 26.86 -26.84 1.45
CA ALA A 413 27.33 -28.19 1.13
C ALA A 413 26.57 -29.22 1.96
N GLU A 414 26.18 -30.34 1.36
CA GLU A 414 25.66 -31.49 2.09
C GLU A 414 26.70 -31.91 3.13
N LYS A 415 26.41 -31.64 4.40
CA LYS A 415 27.13 -32.21 5.53
C LYS A 415 26.39 -33.46 5.96
N ASP A 416 27.13 -34.49 6.38
CA ASP A 416 26.56 -35.59 7.15
C ASP A 416 25.87 -35.02 8.38
N LYS A 417 24.53 -35.11 8.42
CA LYS A 417 23.73 -34.59 9.53
C LYS A 417 23.58 -35.70 10.56
N GLU A 418 24.15 -35.50 11.74
CA GLU A 418 23.84 -36.34 12.90
C GLU A 418 22.34 -36.19 13.24
N SER A 419 21.64 -37.31 13.32
CA SER A 419 20.22 -37.35 13.67
C SER A 419 20.08 -37.72 15.14
N HIS A 420 19.23 -36.98 15.86
CA HIS A 420 18.94 -37.21 17.27
C HIS A 420 17.47 -37.53 17.48
N LEU A 421 17.17 -38.48 18.37
CA LEU A 421 15.79 -38.77 18.78
C LEU A 421 15.33 -37.71 19.79
N ILE A 422 14.31 -36.94 19.38
CA ILE A 422 13.65 -35.96 20.24
C ILE A 422 12.23 -36.43 20.50
N GLN A 423 11.86 -36.49 21.78
CA GLN A 423 10.51 -36.79 22.22
C GLN A 423 9.90 -35.52 22.82
N LEU A 424 8.76 -35.11 22.28
CA LEU A 424 7.96 -34.02 22.82
C LEU A 424 6.72 -34.60 23.49
N ARG A 425 6.28 -33.96 24.58
CA ARG A 425 5.03 -34.29 25.23
C ARG A 425 4.20 -33.04 25.48
N PHE A 426 2.97 -33.06 25.00
CA PHE A 426 2.00 -31.99 25.17
C PHE A 426 0.87 -32.45 26.09
N LYS A 427 0.41 -31.57 26.98
CA LYS A 427 -0.74 -31.83 27.85
C LYS A 427 -1.96 -31.11 27.31
N ILE A 428 -3.02 -31.85 27.01
CA ILE A 428 -4.28 -31.33 26.50
C ILE A 428 -5.35 -31.54 27.57
N PHE A 429 -6.05 -30.45 27.88
CA PHE A 429 -7.21 -30.45 28.76
C PHE A 429 -8.48 -30.25 27.94
N SER A 430 -9.51 -31.06 28.21
CA SER A 430 -10.82 -30.96 27.56
C SER A 430 -11.93 -31.06 28.60
N ASP A 431 -12.81 -30.06 28.63
CA ASP A 431 -14.02 -30.06 29.47
C ASP A 431 -15.15 -30.90 28.87
N ILE A 432 -15.00 -31.36 27.63
CA ILE A 432 -15.98 -32.14 26.87
C ILE A 432 -15.35 -33.41 26.28
N GLU A 433 -16.21 -34.35 25.88
CA GLU A 433 -15.80 -35.41 24.96
C GLU A 433 -15.67 -34.81 23.55
N ALA A 434 -14.55 -35.04 22.87
CA ALA A 434 -14.31 -34.54 21.51
C ALA A 434 -14.01 -35.71 20.55
N GLU A 435 -14.91 -35.93 19.59
CA GLU A 435 -14.88 -37.10 18.70
C GLU A 435 -14.25 -36.84 17.33
N LYS A 436 -14.16 -35.58 16.91
CA LYS A 436 -13.70 -35.17 15.58
C LYS A 436 -12.48 -34.25 15.67
N THR A 437 -11.46 -34.72 16.39
CA THR A 437 -10.21 -33.97 16.57
C THR A 437 -9.12 -34.50 15.66
N ALA A 438 -8.17 -33.63 15.32
CA ALA A 438 -7.01 -33.99 14.51
C ALA A 438 -5.79 -33.22 15.00
N LEU A 439 -4.62 -33.83 14.86
CA LEU A 439 -3.33 -33.20 15.08
C LEU A 439 -2.78 -32.67 13.75
N ALA A 440 -2.47 -31.39 13.70
CA ALA A 440 -1.79 -30.77 12.57
C ALA A 440 -0.28 -30.72 12.85
N LEU A 441 0.54 -31.37 12.03
CA LEU A 441 1.98 -31.41 12.21
C LEU A 441 2.76 -31.58 10.90
N GLU A 442 4.01 -31.14 10.91
CA GLU A 442 4.98 -31.39 9.84
C GLU A 442 5.72 -32.71 10.07
N GLU A 443 6.49 -33.17 9.07
CA GLU A 443 7.41 -34.31 9.22
C GLU A 443 6.78 -35.60 9.78
N VAL A 444 5.50 -35.85 9.45
CA VAL A 444 4.75 -37.04 9.88
C VAL A 444 5.47 -38.35 9.53
N LYS A 445 6.17 -38.39 8.39
CA LYS A 445 6.93 -39.57 7.94
C LYS A 445 8.06 -39.95 8.91
N ASN A 446 8.58 -38.99 9.66
CA ASN A 446 9.69 -39.15 10.59
C ASN A 446 9.24 -39.14 12.05
N THR A 447 7.93 -39.15 12.31
CA THR A 447 7.34 -38.97 13.64
C THR A 447 6.50 -40.18 14.04
N ARG A 448 6.64 -40.64 15.29
CA ARG A 448 5.72 -41.60 15.93
C ARG A 448 4.83 -40.83 16.89
N LEU A 449 3.53 -41.14 16.88
CA LEU A 449 2.53 -40.44 17.68
C LEU A 449 1.96 -41.38 18.72
N PHE A 450 1.80 -40.87 19.94
CA PHE A 450 1.17 -41.58 21.03
C PHE A 450 0.07 -40.69 21.61
N LEU A 451 -1.04 -41.29 22.00
CA LEU A 451 -2.10 -40.60 22.76
C LEU A 451 -2.33 -41.40 24.04
N ASN A 452 -2.09 -40.77 25.19
CA ASN A 452 -2.18 -41.43 26.50
C ASN A 452 -1.33 -42.71 26.63
N GLY A 453 -0.21 -42.74 25.92
CA GLY A 453 0.73 -43.86 25.91
C GLY A 453 0.43 -44.94 24.85
N GLU A 454 -0.70 -44.87 24.14
CA GLU A 454 -1.03 -45.78 23.05
C GLU A 454 -0.55 -45.21 21.71
N GLU A 455 0.16 -46.01 20.91
CA GLU A 455 0.62 -45.59 19.58
C GLU A 455 -0.56 -45.45 18.63
N ILE A 456 -0.67 -44.31 17.96
CA ILE A 456 -1.76 -44.00 17.03
C ILE A 456 -1.28 -43.97 15.58
N SER A 457 -2.21 -44.12 14.63
CA SER A 457 -1.88 -44.07 13.21
C SER A 457 -1.39 -42.68 12.80
N THR A 458 -0.29 -42.65 12.03
CA THR A 458 0.23 -41.44 11.39
C THR A 458 -0.35 -41.21 9.98
N LYS A 459 -1.43 -41.94 9.62
CA LYS A 459 -2.09 -41.77 8.33
C LYS A 459 -2.79 -40.41 8.29
N ALA A 460 -2.22 -39.49 7.53
CA ALA A 460 -2.80 -38.17 7.31
C ALA A 460 -4.11 -38.26 6.50
N ASP A 461 -5.08 -37.44 6.90
CA ASP A 461 -6.32 -37.14 6.19
C ASP A 461 -6.25 -35.70 5.67
N GLY A 462 -5.58 -35.51 4.53
CA GLY A 462 -5.35 -34.20 3.95
C GLY A 462 -4.36 -33.35 4.76
N TYR A 463 -4.58 -32.03 4.74
CA TYR A 463 -3.74 -31.04 5.38
C TYR A 463 -4.59 -30.02 6.16
N TYR A 464 -3.94 -29.23 7.01
CA TYR A 464 -4.60 -28.16 7.77
C TYR A 464 -4.62 -26.85 6.96
N VAL A 465 -3.67 -25.93 7.19
CA VAL A 465 -3.58 -24.63 6.46
C VAL A 465 -2.64 -24.66 5.26
N ASP A 466 -1.66 -25.57 5.28
CA ASP A 466 -0.71 -25.75 4.18
C ASP A 466 -0.41 -27.22 3.97
N ARG A 467 -0.09 -27.60 2.72
CA ARG A 467 0.19 -28.99 2.34
C ARG A 467 1.39 -29.59 3.06
N SER A 468 2.30 -28.76 3.59
CA SER A 468 3.40 -29.19 4.45
C SER A 468 2.94 -29.63 5.85
N ILE A 469 1.74 -29.22 6.29
CA ILE A 469 1.18 -29.48 7.61
C ILE A 469 0.08 -30.53 7.46
N ALA A 470 0.47 -31.78 7.63
CA ALA A 470 -0.43 -32.91 7.53
C ALA A 470 -1.43 -32.91 8.71
N LYS A 471 -2.67 -33.27 8.41
CA LYS A 471 -3.75 -33.40 9.40
C LYS A 471 -3.94 -34.87 9.71
N VAL A 472 -3.62 -35.30 10.94
CA VAL A 472 -3.73 -36.69 11.39
C VAL A 472 -4.93 -36.82 12.33
N PRO A 473 -5.96 -37.62 11.99
CA PRO A 473 -7.11 -37.83 12.87
C PRO A 473 -6.68 -38.43 14.22
N LEU A 474 -7.21 -37.87 15.31
CA LEU A 474 -6.99 -38.40 16.65
C LEU A 474 -8.13 -39.34 17.05
N PRO A 475 -7.86 -40.35 17.88
CA PRO A 475 -8.92 -41.04 18.62
C PRO A 475 -9.73 -40.08 19.49
N ARG A 476 -10.91 -40.51 19.94
CA ARG A 476 -11.78 -39.72 20.82
C ARG A 476 -10.99 -39.17 22.01
N LEU A 477 -11.02 -37.84 22.19
CA LEU A 477 -10.49 -37.21 23.39
C LEU A 477 -11.56 -37.28 24.47
N HIS A 478 -11.21 -37.90 25.58
CA HIS A 478 -12.08 -37.98 26.74
C HIS A 478 -12.05 -36.68 27.53
N ARG A 479 -13.18 -36.39 28.18
CA ARG A 479 -13.27 -35.31 29.15
C ARG A 479 -12.26 -35.57 30.27
N GLY A 480 -11.43 -34.57 30.58
CA GLY A 480 -10.52 -34.64 31.71
C GLY A 480 -11.29 -34.63 33.03
N GLU A 481 -10.99 -35.55 33.95
CA GLU A 481 -11.38 -35.38 35.36
C GLU A 481 -10.49 -34.28 35.99
N LYS A 482 -11.01 -33.56 36.99
CA LYS A 482 -10.36 -32.41 37.67
C LYS A 482 -9.00 -32.71 38.36
N TYR A 483 -8.38 -33.86 38.11
CA TYR A 483 -7.15 -34.34 38.73
C TYR A 483 -6.03 -34.60 37.70
N PRO A 484 -4.75 -34.34 38.05
CA PRO A 484 -3.62 -34.21 37.11
C PRO A 484 -3.21 -35.47 36.35
N ASP A 485 -3.77 -36.65 36.67
CA ASP A 485 -3.38 -37.93 36.05
C ASP A 485 -4.22 -38.30 34.81
N HIS A 486 -5.25 -37.50 34.47
CA HIS A 486 -6.14 -37.72 33.31
C HIS A 486 -6.03 -36.63 32.23
N THR A 487 -4.94 -35.85 32.21
CA THR A 487 -4.62 -34.96 31.10
C THR A 487 -4.27 -35.78 29.86
N GLY A 488 -4.89 -35.48 28.72
CA GLY A 488 -4.49 -36.06 27.44
C GLY A 488 -3.01 -35.78 27.19
N LYS A 489 -2.20 -36.80 26.97
CA LYS A 489 -0.77 -36.64 26.63
C LYS A 489 -0.56 -37.07 25.19
N ILE A 490 -0.16 -36.11 24.34
CA ILE A 490 0.31 -36.37 22.98
C ILE A 490 1.83 -36.37 22.99
#